data_AF-A0A401XIL4-F1
#
_entry.id   AF-A0A401XIL4-F1
#
_cell.length_a   1.000
_cell.length_b   1.000
_cell.length_c   1.000
_cell.angle_alpha   90.00
_cell.angle_beta   90.00
_cell.angle_gamma   90.00
#
_symmetry.space_group_name_H-M   'P 1'
#
loop_
_entity.id
_entity.type
_entity.pdbx_description
1 polymer ?
#
loop_
_entity_poly.entity_id
_entity_poly.type
_entity_poly.pdbx_seq_one_letter_code
_entity_poly.pdbx_strand_id
1 'polypeptide(L)'
;MPFFIASLEQRFFSNLMKVFKFFGLFVSILIHISAEAQLHILVQQVPANTPPSASIYIAGNFNNWNPSDTSTILTKIGSQYFKTLTITTNPVQFKFTRGSWQTVEGNQNGGFLPNRVHNWSAGDTLKLTILSWEDLGGTNSTAASNVSIVSNAFFMPPLNRSRRIWIYLPPHYTTNTDSFPVLYMHDGQNLFDQATSFAGEWQVDETLNSLYNSMGKSIIVVGIDNGGAQRINEYSPWVNSQYGGGQGDQYMDFIVQYLKPYIDSAYRTQKSRNSTGMMGSSMGGLITYYGGLRNQETFSKLGIFSPSYWFSNQVWSYPASVGQKHPMRIYQLAGGLESNGSVAQQIAQMKQTLVAAGFAEQEIQNKVVPNGQHNEAFWRQEFGEAVLWLFADHYFMATNEISAAERISIFPNPFQDTIFIQIKDQGNYEIMVTDLLGRVYYLAHFSDQQLKNGLDLSWLKSGAYVIHIKSSSWNTSKVLIRN
;
A
#
# COMPACT_ATOMS: atom_id res chain seq x y z
N MET A 1 57.58 44.43 -84.01
CA MET A 1 57.05 43.11 -83.61
C MET A 1 56.72 43.14 -82.12
N PRO A 2 55.47 43.41 -81.75
CA PRO A 2 55.01 43.46 -80.37
C PRO A 2 54.33 42.12 -80.03
N PHE A 3 55.08 41.13 -79.57
CA PHE A 3 54.50 39.81 -79.24
C PHE A 3 55.27 39.11 -78.11
N PHE A 4 55.64 39.81 -77.03
CA PHE A 4 56.27 39.11 -75.89
C PHE A 4 56.00 39.70 -74.49
N ILE A 5 54.98 40.55 -74.32
CA ILE A 5 54.62 41.11 -73.00
C ILE A 5 53.24 40.62 -72.50
N ALA A 6 52.43 39.98 -73.34
CA ALA A 6 51.09 39.52 -72.94
C ALA A 6 51.04 38.13 -72.24
N SER A 7 52.14 37.38 -72.17
CA SER A 7 52.11 35.98 -71.67
C SER A 7 52.57 35.78 -70.21
N LEU A 8 53.08 36.83 -69.55
CA LEU A 8 53.54 36.75 -68.15
C LEU A 8 52.48 37.18 -67.13
N GLU A 9 51.57 38.11 -67.47
CA GLU A 9 50.48 38.52 -66.56
C GLU A 9 49.37 37.46 -66.44
N GLN A 10 49.05 36.72 -67.50
CA GLN A 10 48.03 35.66 -67.46
C GLN A 10 48.44 34.43 -66.63
N ARG A 11 49.74 34.12 -66.54
CA ARG A 11 50.22 32.99 -65.73
C ARG A 11 50.24 33.30 -64.24
N PHE A 12 50.46 34.55 -63.83
CA PHE A 12 50.46 34.95 -62.42
C PHE A 12 49.05 34.93 -61.81
N PHE A 13 48.04 35.40 -62.54
CA PHE A 13 46.64 35.34 -62.08
C PHE A 13 46.05 33.92 -62.06
N SER A 14 46.46 33.03 -62.99
CA SER A 14 45.96 31.65 -63.02
C SER A 14 46.44 30.77 -61.85
N ASN A 15 47.63 31.07 -61.30
CA ASN A 15 48.17 30.34 -60.15
C ASN A 15 47.68 30.93 -58.82
N LEU A 16 47.40 32.24 -58.74
CA LEU A 16 46.79 32.85 -57.55
C LEU A 16 45.35 32.35 -57.30
N MET A 17 44.58 32.11 -58.37
CA MET A 17 43.24 31.50 -58.27
C MET A 17 43.24 30.00 -57.95
N LYS A 18 44.34 29.28 -58.18
CA LYS A 18 44.47 27.86 -57.79
C LYS A 18 44.91 27.70 -56.33
N VAL A 19 45.72 28.62 -55.81
CA VAL A 19 46.08 28.66 -54.38
C VAL A 19 44.87 29.03 -53.51
N PHE A 20 43.99 29.94 -53.98
CA PHE A 20 42.74 30.24 -53.27
C PHE A 20 41.69 29.13 -53.35
N LYS A 21 41.69 28.29 -54.40
CA LYS A 21 40.80 27.12 -54.50
C LYS A 21 41.26 25.91 -53.68
N PHE A 22 42.55 25.84 -53.32
CA PHE A 22 43.05 24.79 -52.41
C PHE A 22 42.98 25.18 -50.92
N PHE A 23 42.98 26.47 -50.60
CA PHE A 23 42.73 26.94 -49.22
C PHE A 23 41.23 26.93 -48.85
N GLY A 24 40.34 27.04 -49.85
CA GLY A 24 38.88 26.97 -49.64
C GLY A 24 38.30 25.56 -49.48
N LEU A 25 39.10 24.50 -49.69
CA LEU A 25 38.64 23.11 -49.55
C LEU A 25 39.21 22.41 -48.29
N PHE A 26 40.02 23.11 -47.49
CA PHE A 26 40.50 22.64 -46.18
C PHE A 26 39.83 23.38 -45.00
N VAL A 27 38.93 24.32 -45.29
CA VAL A 27 38.05 24.99 -44.30
C VAL A 27 36.60 24.52 -44.43
N SER A 28 36.39 23.37 -45.08
CA SER A 28 35.10 22.68 -45.17
C SER A 28 35.06 21.33 -44.46
N ILE A 29 36.06 21.03 -43.62
CA ILE A 29 35.77 20.38 -42.34
C ILE A 29 35.16 21.48 -41.46
N LEU A 30 33.94 21.89 -41.84
CA LEU A 30 32.96 22.32 -40.88
C LEU A 30 32.87 21.15 -39.93
N ILE A 31 33.57 21.26 -38.81
CA ILE A 31 33.18 20.59 -37.60
C ILE A 31 31.70 20.95 -37.47
N HIS A 32 30.83 20.03 -37.89
CA HIS A 32 29.48 20.00 -37.39
C HIS A 32 29.66 19.69 -35.91
N ILE A 33 30.01 20.73 -35.13
CA ILE A 33 29.49 20.87 -33.78
C ILE A 33 28.00 21.03 -34.04
N SER A 34 27.31 19.93 -34.30
CA SER A 34 25.97 19.78 -33.78
C SER A 34 26.16 20.04 -32.29
N ALA A 35 25.89 21.28 -31.89
CA ALA A 35 25.66 21.61 -30.51
C ALA A 35 24.44 20.77 -30.15
N GLU A 36 24.67 19.51 -29.78
CA GLU A 36 23.66 18.69 -29.16
C GLU A 36 23.14 19.54 -28.02
N ALA A 37 21.82 19.71 -27.97
CA ALA A 37 21.23 20.58 -26.99
C ALA A 37 21.51 19.95 -25.61
N GLN A 38 22.40 20.60 -24.87
CA GLN A 38 22.95 20.12 -23.62
C GLN A 38 22.17 20.71 -22.45
N LEU A 39 21.89 19.87 -21.46
CA LEU A 39 21.34 20.25 -20.17
C LEU A 39 22.38 20.02 -19.09
N HIS A 40 22.68 21.04 -18.31
CA HIS A 40 23.61 20.94 -17.18
C HIS A 40 22.84 20.72 -15.88
N ILE A 41 23.22 19.68 -15.14
CA ILE A 41 22.67 19.35 -13.83
C ILE A 41 23.72 19.66 -12.78
N LEU A 42 23.38 20.54 -11.84
CA LEU A 42 24.18 20.88 -10.68
C LEU A 42 23.39 20.53 -9.41
N VAL A 43 23.78 19.45 -8.74
CA VAL A 43 23.27 19.12 -7.41
C VAL A 43 24.12 19.83 -6.38
N GLN A 44 23.55 20.83 -5.74
CA GLN A 44 24.23 21.71 -4.79
C GLN A 44 24.42 21.04 -3.42
N GLN A 45 23.48 20.16 -3.03
CA GLN A 45 23.48 19.49 -1.75
C GLN A 45 22.80 18.12 -1.85
N VAL A 46 23.32 17.18 -1.07
CA VAL A 46 22.76 15.84 -0.84
C VAL A 46 22.53 15.63 0.66
N PRO A 47 21.66 14.69 1.06
CA PRO A 47 21.37 14.40 2.48
C PRO A 47 22.64 14.02 3.25
N ALA A 48 22.76 14.43 4.51
CA ALA A 48 23.95 14.14 5.32
C ALA A 48 24.21 12.65 5.54
N ASN A 49 23.14 11.84 5.53
CA ASN A 49 23.19 10.38 5.63
C ASN A 49 23.45 9.68 4.28
N THR A 50 23.76 10.40 3.20
CA THR A 50 24.19 9.80 1.94
C THR A 50 25.50 9.03 2.16
N PRO A 51 25.57 7.71 1.85
CA PRO A 51 26.78 6.94 2.05
C PRO A 51 27.96 7.55 1.29
N PRO A 52 29.14 7.74 1.92
CA PRO A 52 30.25 8.44 1.30
C PRO A 52 30.76 7.83 -0.02
N SER A 53 30.58 6.51 -0.20
CA SER A 53 30.97 5.76 -1.40
C SER A 53 29.86 5.65 -2.45
N ALA A 54 28.67 6.19 -2.20
CA ALA A 54 27.55 6.06 -3.13
C ALA A 54 27.77 6.90 -4.39
N SER A 55 27.59 6.27 -5.55
CA SER A 55 27.41 6.95 -6.82
C SER A 55 25.99 7.50 -6.93
N ILE A 56 25.84 8.70 -7.49
CA ILE A 56 24.53 9.32 -7.75
C ILE A 56 24.29 9.28 -9.26
N TYR A 57 23.12 8.77 -9.65
CA TYR A 57 22.69 8.65 -11.04
C TYR A 57 21.48 9.54 -11.29
N ILE A 58 21.22 9.86 -12.56
CA ILE A 58 19.95 10.45 -12.99
C ILE A 58 19.27 9.47 -13.92
N ALA A 59 18.03 9.12 -13.57
CA ALA A 59 17.16 8.33 -14.42
C ALA A 59 16.00 9.21 -14.91
N GLY A 60 15.69 9.13 -16.20
CA GLY A 60 14.65 9.94 -16.81
C GLY A 60 14.21 9.44 -18.16
N ASN A 61 13.32 10.20 -18.80
CA ASN A 61 12.82 9.88 -20.13
C ASN A 61 13.90 9.83 -21.23
N PHE A 62 15.04 10.48 -21.02
CA PHE A 62 16.19 10.48 -21.94
C PHE A 62 17.08 9.24 -21.84
N ASN A 63 16.93 8.40 -20.82
CA ASN A 63 17.69 7.15 -20.66
C ASN A 63 16.79 5.93 -20.39
N ASN A 64 15.54 5.98 -20.85
CA ASN A 64 14.53 4.94 -20.63
C ASN A 64 14.32 4.59 -19.14
N TRP A 65 14.47 5.58 -18.26
CA TRP A 65 14.30 5.39 -16.81
C TRP A 65 15.22 4.32 -16.21
N ASN A 66 16.43 4.15 -16.76
CA ASN A 66 17.42 3.24 -16.20
C ASN A 66 18.10 3.88 -14.96
N PRO A 67 17.89 3.34 -13.73
CA PRO A 67 18.38 3.91 -12.48
C PRO A 67 19.87 3.65 -12.20
N SER A 68 20.54 2.87 -13.04
CA SER A 68 21.95 2.48 -12.86
C SER A 68 22.77 2.71 -14.14
N ASP A 69 22.29 3.57 -15.03
CA ASP A 69 22.99 3.89 -16.27
C ASP A 69 24.30 4.63 -15.98
N THR A 70 25.43 3.95 -16.19
CA THR A 70 26.75 4.53 -15.93
C THR A 70 27.03 5.76 -16.79
N SER A 71 26.34 5.94 -17.92
CA SER A 71 26.45 7.16 -18.72
C SER A 71 25.85 8.38 -18.04
N THR A 72 24.94 8.22 -17.07
CA THR A 72 24.24 9.33 -16.37
C THR A 72 24.74 9.59 -14.94
N ILE A 73 25.79 8.90 -14.50
CA ILE A 73 26.43 9.13 -13.19
C ILE A 73 26.92 10.57 -13.07
N LEU A 74 26.64 11.22 -11.93
CA LEU A 74 27.15 12.55 -11.63
C LEU A 74 28.60 12.47 -11.15
N THR A 75 29.39 13.44 -11.59
CA THR A 75 30.77 13.64 -11.12
C THR A 75 30.76 14.53 -9.90
N LYS A 76 31.37 14.07 -8.80
CA LYS A 76 31.54 14.87 -7.58
C LYS A 76 32.67 15.89 -7.76
N ILE A 77 32.39 17.16 -7.47
CA ILE A 77 33.36 18.27 -7.49
C ILE A 77 33.22 19.03 -6.18
N GLY A 78 34.16 18.84 -5.25
CA GLY A 78 34.04 19.36 -3.88
C GLY A 78 32.84 18.74 -3.15
N SER A 79 31.92 19.59 -2.67
CA SER A 79 30.67 19.18 -2.03
C SER A 79 29.50 19.02 -3.00
N GLN A 80 29.67 19.41 -4.26
CA GLN A 80 28.61 19.41 -5.28
C GLN A 80 28.77 18.25 -6.25
N TYR A 81 27.70 17.95 -7.00
CA TYR A 81 27.71 16.95 -8.06
C TYR A 81 27.25 17.56 -9.37
N PHE A 82 27.89 17.17 -10.47
CA PHE A 82 27.68 17.76 -11.79
C PHE A 82 27.48 16.70 -12.87
N LYS A 83 26.59 16.97 -13.84
CA LYS A 83 26.46 16.19 -15.07
C LYS A 83 25.99 17.06 -16.22
N THR A 84 26.51 16.80 -17.42
CA THR A 84 25.93 17.31 -18.67
C THR A 84 25.22 16.16 -19.38
N LEU A 85 23.97 16.39 -19.77
CA LEU A 85 23.12 15.42 -20.45
C LEU A 85 22.81 15.91 -21.86
N THR A 86 22.92 15.02 -22.83
CA THR A 86 22.30 15.22 -24.15
C THR A 86 20.80 14.92 -24.00
N ILE A 87 19.95 15.93 -24.20
CA ILE A 87 18.50 15.77 -24.07
C ILE A 87 17.84 15.90 -25.45
N THR A 88 16.94 14.97 -25.76
CA THR A 88 16.17 14.92 -27.02
C THR A 88 14.66 15.11 -26.80
N THR A 89 14.22 15.25 -25.56
CA THR A 89 12.79 15.31 -25.16
C THR A 89 12.49 16.61 -24.38
N ASN A 90 11.30 17.19 -24.55
CA ASN A 90 10.82 18.34 -23.78
C ASN A 90 9.34 18.14 -23.41
N PRO A 91 8.93 18.11 -22.12
CA PRO A 91 9.76 18.32 -20.92
C PRO A 91 10.75 17.19 -20.66
N VAL A 92 11.85 17.52 -19.97
CA VAL A 92 12.69 16.51 -19.34
C VAL A 92 12.02 16.07 -18.04
N GLN A 93 11.90 14.76 -17.84
CA GLN A 93 11.41 14.17 -16.59
C GLN A 93 12.48 13.27 -16.00
N PHE A 94 12.78 13.43 -14.72
CA PHE A 94 13.87 12.68 -14.10
C PHE A 94 13.74 12.52 -12.58
N LYS A 95 14.56 11.63 -12.03
CA LYS A 95 14.83 11.44 -10.61
C LYS A 95 16.30 11.11 -10.37
N PHE A 96 16.79 11.39 -9.16
CA PHE A 96 18.07 10.92 -8.68
C PHE A 96 17.97 9.56 -7.98
N THR A 97 18.97 8.70 -8.18
CA THR A 97 19.07 7.41 -7.50
C THR A 97 20.50 7.14 -7.06
N ARG A 98 20.70 6.15 -6.19
CA ARG A 98 22.03 5.58 -5.91
C ARG A 98 22.20 4.20 -6.55
N GLY A 99 21.85 4.11 -7.83
CA GLY A 99 22.04 2.90 -8.66
C GLY A 99 20.85 1.94 -8.68
N SER A 100 19.73 2.28 -8.04
CA SER A 100 18.52 1.47 -8.06
C SER A 100 17.28 2.30 -7.73
N TRP A 101 16.09 1.84 -8.11
CA TRP A 101 14.84 2.51 -7.72
C TRP A 101 14.55 2.42 -6.23
N GLN A 102 15.16 1.47 -5.53
CA GLN A 102 15.08 1.33 -4.08
C GLN A 102 15.86 2.42 -3.36
N THR A 103 16.87 2.99 -4.00
CA THR A 103 17.72 4.05 -3.44
C THR A 103 17.46 5.41 -4.08
N VAL A 104 16.20 5.62 -4.50
CA VAL A 104 15.73 6.84 -5.15
C VAL A 104 15.63 8.00 -4.16
N GLU A 105 15.78 9.22 -4.67
CA GLU A 105 15.54 10.42 -3.88
C GLU A 105 14.12 10.48 -3.32
N GLY A 106 14.00 10.96 -2.09
CA GLY A 106 12.73 11.20 -1.42
C GLY A 106 12.43 12.69 -1.24
N ASN A 107 11.21 12.97 -0.77
CA ASN A 107 10.77 14.30 -0.37
C ASN A 107 11.49 14.76 0.92
N GLN A 108 11.16 15.93 1.48
CA GLN A 108 11.82 16.45 2.68
C GLN A 108 11.79 15.50 3.91
N ASN A 109 10.85 14.55 3.94
CA ASN A 109 10.66 13.62 5.07
C ASN A 109 11.24 12.21 4.80
N GLY A 110 11.79 11.93 3.61
CA GLY A 110 12.16 10.56 3.25
C GLY A 110 11.10 9.80 2.46
N GLY A 111 9.96 10.41 2.15
CA GLY A 111 8.86 9.74 1.45
C GLY A 111 8.93 9.90 -0.05
N PHE A 112 7.92 9.36 -0.75
CA PHE A 112 7.82 9.47 -2.21
C PHE A 112 7.97 10.93 -2.69
N LEU A 113 8.86 11.12 -3.65
CA LEU A 113 8.97 12.36 -4.42
C LEU A 113 8.45 12.12 -5.85
N PRO A 114 7.51 12.90 -6.40
CA PRO A 114 7.15 12.80 -7.81
C PRO A 114 8.35 13.04 -8.74
N ASN A 115 8.24 12.60 -10.00
CA ASN A 115 9.27 12.90 -11.00
C ASN A 115 9.48 14.42 -11.10
N ARG A 116 10.74 14.84 -11.13
CA ARG A 116 11.08 16.23 -11.43
C ARG A 116 10.74 16.47 -12.90
N VAL A 117 10.04 17.57 -13.20
CA VAL A 117 9.64 17.95 -14.56
C VAL A 117 10.20 19.32 -14.85
N HIS A 118 10.89 19.47 -15.98
CA HIS A 118 11.43 20.76 -16.39
C HIS A 118 11.29 20.97 -17.90
N ASN A 119 10.75 22.13 -18.28
CA ASN A 119 10.76 22.61 -19.65
C ASN A 119 12.09 23.32 -19.88
N TRP A 120 12.94 22.79 -20.76
CA TRP A 120 14.32 23.22 -20.89
C TRP A 120 14.61 23.85 -22.26
N SER A 121 15.70 24.62 -22.30
CA SER A 121 16.34 25.22 -23.47
C SER A 121 17.82 24.84 -23.53
N ALA A 122 18.41 24.85 -24.73
CA ALA A 122 19.81 24.47 -24.91
C ALA A 122 20.76 25.34 -24.06
N GLY A 123 21.61 24.70 -23.26
CA GLY A 123 22.54 25.37 -22.34
C GLY A 123 21.97 25.65 -20.95
N ASP A 124 20.73 25.27 -20.67
CA ASP A 124 20.13 25.44 -19.34
C ASP A 124 20.94 24.72 -18.25
N THR A 125 21.01 25.34 -17.08
CA THR A 125 21.64 24.77 -15.89
C THR A 125 20.63 24.66 -14.75
N LEU A 126 20.24 23.44 -14.40
CA LEU A 126 19.39 23.18 -13.24
C LEU A 126 20.23 23.08 -11.98
N LYS A 127 19.93 23.94 -11.02
CA LYS A 127 20.48 23.89 -9.66
C LYS A 127 19.48 23.19 -8.75
N LEU A 128 19.88 22.07 -8.18
CA LEU A 128 18.98 21.13 -7.50
C LEU A 128 19.55 20.73 -6.14
N THR A 129 18.65 20.35 -5.23
CA THR A 129 18.99 19.75 -3.94
C THR A 129 18.28 18.40 -3.84
N ILE A 130 19.00 17.37 -3.41
CA ILE A 130 18.44 16.08 -3.02
C ILE A 130 18.14 16.18 -1.52
N LEU A 131 16.86 16.08 -1.15
CA LEU A 131 16.40 16.37 0.21
C LEU A 131 16.57 15.16 1.14
N SER A 132 16.27 13.96 0.64
CA SER A 132 16.41 12.69 1.36
C SER A 132 16.58 11.54 0.36
N TRP A 133 16.74 10.32 0.87
CA TRP A 133 16.62 9.09 0.09
C TRP A 133 15.47 8.27 0.65
N GLU A 134 14.64 7.67 -0.20
CA GLU A 134 13.46 6.91 0.23
C GLU A 134 13.81 5.69 1.11
N ASP A 135 15.00 5.12 0.95
CA ASP A 135 15.52 4.04 1.79
C ASP A 135 16.28 4.50 3.03
N LEU A 136 16.68 5.78 3.09
CA LEU A 136 17.38 6.37 4.23
C LEU A 136 16.55 7.48 4.86
N GLY A 137 15.22 7.38 4.80
CA GLY A 137 14.27 8.44 5.16
C GLY A 137 14.59 9.18 6.46
N GLY A 138 14.14 10.43 6.52
CA GLY A 138 14.49 11.41 7.56
C GLY A 138 14.24 10.91 8.99
N THR A 139 14.88 11.56 9.96
CA THR A 139 15.10 11.15 11.35
C THR A 139 13.87 10.83 12.24
N ASN A 140 12.65 10.70 11.72
CA ASN A 140 11.42 10.52 12.50
C ASN A 140 10.46 9.46 11.87
N SER A 141 10.90 8.21 11.73
CA SER A 141 9.98 7.08 11.41
C SER A 141 8.96 6.90 12.54
N THR A 142 7.68 6.69 12.20
CA THR A 142 6.61 6.38 13.17
C THR A 142 6.33 4.88 13.31
N ALA A 143 6.85 4.06 12.38
CA ALA A 143 6.66 2.62 12.41
C ALA A 143 7.08 1.98 13.74
N ALA A 144 6.19 1.16 14.28
CA ALA A 144 6.46 0.34 15.45
C ALA A 144 7.54 -0.71 15.17
N SER A 145 8.23 -1.14 16.23
CA SER A 145 9.36 -2.08 16.13
C SER A 145 9.00 -3.48 15.59
N ASN A 146 7.72 -3.81 15.55
CA ASN A 146 7.17 -5.04 15.00
C ASN A 146 6.72 -4.90 13.53
N VAL A 147 7.05 -3.80 12.88
CA VAL A 147 6.97 -3.60 11.43
C VAL A 147 8.35 -3.82 10.82
N SER A 148 8.40 -4.53 9.69
CA SER A 148 9.65 -4.74 8.95
C SER A 148 9.41 -4.89 7.44
N ILE A 149 10.48 -4.73 6.66
CA ILE A 149 10.47 -5.00 5.22
C ILE A 149 10.72 -6.48 4.98
N VAL A 150 9.76 -7.15 4.32
CA VAL A 150 9.94 -8.52 3.81
C VAL A 150 10.91 -8.51 2.64
N SER A 151 10.72 -7.58 1.72
CA SER A 151 11.61 -7.37 0.57
C SER A 151 11.42 -5.97 0.02
N ASN A 152 12.52 -5.28 -0.28
CA ASN A 152 12.49 -3.99 -0.99
C ASN A 152 12.16 -4.13 -2.48
N ALA A 153 12.22 -5.35 -3.03
CA ALA A 153 12.12 -5.60 -4.46
C ALA A 153 11.55 -6.99 -4.77
N PHE A 154 10.45 -7.37 -4.12
CA PHE A 154 9.78 -8.64 -4.37
C PHE A 154 9.34 -8.71 -5.83
N PHE A 155 9.88 -9.67 -6.58
CA PHE A 155 9.56 -9.79 -8.01
C PHE A 155 8.10 -10.25 -8.18
N MET A 156 7.38 -9.59 -9.08
CA MET A 156 5.98 -9.87 -9.44
C MET A 156 5.94 -10.44 -10.87
N PRO A 157 6.07 -11.78 -11.06
CA PRO A 157 6.26 -12.36 -12.39
C PRO A 157 5.16 -11.99 -13.40
N PRO A 158 3.85 -11.99 -13.05
CA PRO A 158 2.79 -11.60 -13.99
C PRO A 158 2.91 -10.17 -14.53
N LEU A 159 3.62 -9.28 -13.82
CA LEU A 159 3.79 -7.87 -14.16
C LEU A 159 5.21 -7.52 -14.63
N ASN A 160 6.13 -8.50 -14.58
CA ASN A 160 7.56 -8.36 -14.87
C ASN A 160 8.20 -7.11 -14.24
N ARG A 161 7.96 -6.91 -12.94
CA ARG A 161 8.51 -5.80 -12.15
C ARG A 161 8.58 -6.18 -10.69
N SER A 162 9.22 -5.35 -9.86
CA SER A 162 9.35 -5.61 -8.43
C SER A 162 8.56 -4.64 -7.57
N ARG A 163 8.24 -5.07 -6.34
CA ARG A 163 7.45 -4.35 -5.38
C ARG A 163 8.04 -4.45 -3.98
N ARG A 164 8.04 -3.34 -3.22
CA ARG A 164 8.37 -3.39 -1.80
C ARG A 164 7.19 -3.96 -1.01
N ILE A 165 7.50 -4.92 -0.13
CA ILE A 165 6.54 -5.63 0.72
C ILE A 165 6.91 -5.40 2.17
N TRP A 166 5.94 -4.94 2.93
CA TRP A 166 6.00 -4.74 4.37
C TRP A 166 5.32 -5.88 5.11
N ILE A 167 5.71 -6.09 6.36
CA ILE A 167 4.99 -6.95 7.27
C ILE A 167 4.92 -6.34 8.66
N TYR A 168 3.73 -6.35 9.24
CA TYR A 168 3.47 -6.16 10.65
C TYR A 168 3.23 -7.51 11.31
N LEU A 169 3.89 -7.76 12.44
CA LEU A 169 3.71 -8.95 13.25
C LEU A 169 3.08 -8.59 14.60
N PRO A 170 2.10 -9.35 15.12
CA PRO A 170 1.53 -9.09 16.44
C PRO A 170 2.59 -9.02 17.55
N PRO A 171 2.41 -8.23 18.62
CA PRO A 171 3.46 -8.00 19.63
C PRO A 171 4.02 -9.27 20.30
N HIS A 172 3.22 -10.34 20.40
CA HIS A 172 3.63 -11.61 20.98
C HIS A 172 4.08 -12.66 19.95
N TYR A 173 4.30 -12.25 18.70
CA TYR A 173 4.68 -13.18 17.63
C TYR A 173 5.93 -13.97 18.03
N THR A 174 6.99 -13.34 18.53
CA THR A 174 8.26 -14.02 18.88
C THR A 174 8.20 -14.83 20.17
N THR A 175 7.26 -14.55 21.07
CA THR A 175 7.16 -15.18 22.39
C THR A 175 6.18 -16.36 22.42
N ASN A 176 5.45 -16.61 21.32
CA ASN A 176 4.48 -17.69 21.18
C ASN A 176 4.68 -18.45 19.85
N THR A 177 4.17 -19.68 19.81
CA THR A 177 4.13 -20.57 18.65
C THR A 177 2.84 -20.50 17.84
N ASP A 178 1.90 -19.62 18.22
CA ASP A 178 0.62 -19.46 17.51
C ASP A 178 0.80 -19.07 16.04
N SER A 179 -0.21 -19.44 15.24
CA SER A 179 -0.37 -19.02 13.85
C SER A 179 -1.49 -18.01 13.74
N PHE A 180 -1.30 -16.99 12.89
CA PHE A 180 -2.15 -15.81 12.88
C PHE A 180 -2.94 -15.64 11.58
N PRO A 181 -4.17 -15.08 11.62
CA PRO A 181 -4.83 -14.60 10.41
C PRO A 181 -3.99 -13.52 9.72
N VAL A 182 -4.18 -13.37 8.41
CA VAL A 182 -3.41 -12.45 7.56
C VAL A 182 -4.34 -11.49 6.83
N LEU A 183 -4.03 -10.19 6.91
CA LEU A 183 -4.68 -9.13 6.14
C LEU A 183 -3.69 -8.56 5.12
N TYR A 184 -3.98 -8.72 3.83
CA TYR A 184 -3.22 -8.09 2.76
C TYR A 184 -3.74 -6.68 2.51
N MET A 185 -2.89 -5.68 2.65
CA MET A 185 -3.26 -4.27 2.49
C MET A 185 -2.53 -3.61 1.32
N HIS A 186 -3.27 -2.82 0.55
CA HIS A 186 -2.75 -2.04 -0.57
C HIS A 186 -2.19 -0.69 -0.10
N ASP A 187 -1.35 -0.06 -0.94
CA ASP A 187 -0.69 1.22 -0.62
C ASP A 187 0.20 1.11 0.63
N GLY A 188 0.99 0.03 0.70
CA GLY A 188 1.88 -0.33 1.81
C GLY A 188 2.70 0.82 2.40
N GLN A 189 3.16 1.73 1.57
CA GLN A 189 3.98 2.86 1.99
C GLN A 189 3.23 3.89 2.85
N ASN A 190 1.90 3.86 2.86
CA ASN A 190 1.06 4.73 3.69
C ASN A 190 0.57 4.04 4.98
N LEU A 191 0.89 2.76 5.19
CA LEU A 191 0.26 1.97 6.26
C LEU A 191 0.88 2.19 7.64
N PHE A 192 2.22 2.18 7.68
CA PHE A 192 2.96 1.98 8.94
C PHE A 192 3.93 3.10 9.29
N ASP A 193 4.25 3.98 8.34
CA ASP A 193 5.27 5.00 8.59
C ASP A 193 4.90 6.32 7.91
N GLN A 194 4.86 7.38 8.72
CA GLN A 194 4.70 8.75 8.25
C GLN A 194 5.87 9.17 7.35
N ALA A 195 7.07 8.63 7.59
CA ALA A 195 8.24 8.96 6.77
C ALA A 195 8.11 8.42 5.33
N THR A 196 7.47 7.26 5.12
CA THR A 196 7.26 6.70 3.79
C THR A 196 5.95 7.12 3.12
N SER A 197 5.00 7.63 3.91
CA SER A 197 3.69 8.02 3.41
C SER A 197 3.74 9.26 2.50
N PHE A 198 2.97 9.21 1.41
CA PHE A 198 2.85 10.34 0.47
C PHE A 198 1.57 11.18 0.66
N ALA A 199 0.55 10.64 1.34
CA ALA A 199 -0.77 11.27 1.47
C ALA A 199 -1.33 11.25 2.91
N GLY A 200 -0.60 10.65 3.85
CA GLY A 200 -1.01 10.50 5.24
C GLY A 200 -0.85 9.05 5.70
N GLU A 201 -0.58 8.87 6.98
CA GLU A 201 -0.35 7.54 7.54
C GLU A 201 -1.67 6.95 8.07
N TRP A 202 -1.91 5.66 7.80
CA TRP A 202 -3.06 4.93 8.32
C TRP A 202 -2.91 4.51 9.77
N GLN A 203 -1.69 4.46 10.31
CA GLN A 203 -1.38 4.00 11.66
C GLN A 203 -1.92 2.59 11.95
N VAL A 204 -1.67 1.69 10.99
CA VAL A 204 -2.16 0.30 11.05
C VAL A 204 -1.54 -0.40 12.24
N ASP A 205 -0.23 -0.27 12.43
CA ASP A 205 0.54 -0.91 13.48
C ASP A 205 0.20 -0.35 14.86
N GLU A 206 0.05 0.97 15.04
CA GLU A 206 -0.38 1.53 16.32
C GLU A 206 -1.80 1.09 16.68
N THR A 207 -2.71 1.07 15.69
CA THR A 207 -4.08 0.59 15.91
C THR A 207 -4.09 -0.88 16.31
N LEU A 208 -3.33 -1.74 15.62
CA LEU A 208 -3.27 -3.17 15.94
C LEU A 208 -2.54 -3.45 17.26
N ASN A 209 -1.50 -2.69 17.59
CA ASN A 209 -0.85 -2.76 18.90
C ASN A 209 -1.81 -2.37 20.03
N SER A 210 -2.62 -1.32 19.81
CA SER A 210 -3.67 -0.91 20.76
C SER A 210 -4.75 -1.99 20.92
N LEU A 211 -5.24 -2.58 19.82
CA LEU A 211 -6.21 -3.67 19.85
C LEU A 211 -5.65 -4.95 20.48
N TYR A 212 -4.37 -5.23 20.29
CA TYR A 212 -3.69 -6.31 20.99
C TYR A 212 -3.65 -6.06 22.51
N ASN A 213 -3.20 -4.88 22.93
CA ASN A 213 -3.04 -4.57 24.35
C ASN A 213 -4.39 -4.51 25.09
N SER A 214 -5.46 -4.08 24.41
CA SER A 214 -6.79 -3.95 25.01
C SER A 214 -7.65 -5.20 24.90
N MET A 215 -7.45 -6.04 23.88
CA MET A 215 -8.38 -7.14 23.57
C MET A 215 -7.70 -8.44 23.14
N GLY A 216 -6.36 -8.49 23.16
CA GLY A 216 -5.60 -9.64 22.69
C GLY A 216 -5.72 -9.90 21.19
N LYS A 217 -6.25 -8.95 20.40
CA LYS A 217 -6.44 -9.16 18.97
C LYS A 217 -5.10 -9.28 18.26
N SER A 218 -4.92 -10.30 17.42
CA SER A 218 -3.63 -10.54 16.76
C SER A 218 -3.80 -11.04 15.34
N ILE A 219 -3.28 -10.24 14.41
CA ILE A 219 -3.36 -10.42 12.96
C ILE A 219 -2.03 -9.98 12.36
N ILE A 220 -1.54 -10.71 11.38
CA ILE A 220 -0.42 -10.27 10.54
C ILE A 220 -0.97 -9.34 9.45
N VAL A 221 -0.31 -8.21 9.21
CA VAL A 221 -0.63 -7.37 8.05
C VAL A 221 0.52 -7.44 7.06
N VAL A 222 0.20 -7.74 5.81
CA VAL A 222 1.16 -7.68 4.68
C VAL A 222 0.82 -6.44 3.86
N GLY A 223 1.68 -5.42 3.94
CA GLY A 223 1.54 -4.17 3.20
C GLY A 223 2.21 -4.26 1.83
N ILE A 224 1.48 -3.97 0.76
CA ILE A 224 1.97 -4.01 -0.62
C ILE A 224 2.03 -2.59 -1.13
N ASP A 225 3.23 -2.05 -1.37
CA ASP A 225 3.38 -0.71 -1.94
C ASP A 225 2.59 -0.58 -3.26
N ASN A 226 2.26 0.64 -3.66
CA ASN A 226 1.68 0.83 -4.98
C ASN A 226 2.74 1.07 -6.07
N GLY A 227 2.34 0.90 -7.32
CA GLY A 227 3.18 1.07 -8.51
C GLY A 227 3.67 2.46 -8.84
N GLY A 228 3.46 3.48 -7.99
CA GLY A 228 3.66 4.87 -8.37
C GLY A 228 2.85 5.17 -9.63
N ALA A 229 3.53 5.46 -10.74
CA ALA A 229 2.88 5.65 -12.05
C ALA A 229 2.07 4.42 -12.53
N GLN A 230 2.41 3.22 -12.04
CA GLN A 230 1.70 1.98 -12.39
C GLN A 230 0.53 1.66 -11.45
N ARG A 231 0.29 2.46 -10.40
CA ARG A 231 -0.77 2.19 -9.41
C ARG A 231 -2.14 1.99 -10.07
N ILE A 232 -2.53 2.89 -10.98
CA ILE A 232 -3.84 2.79 -11.66
C ILE A 232 -3.93 1.54 -12.54
N ASN A 233 -2.84 1.20 -13.22
CA ASN A 233 -2.79 -0.01 -14.04
C ASN A 233 -3.00 -1.26 -13.20
N GLU A 234 -2.29 -1.36 -12.07
CA GLU A 234 -2.32 -2.52 -11.17
C GLU A 234 -3.62 -2.62 -10.38
N TYR A 235 -4.24 -1.49 -10.00
CA TYR A 235 -5.44 -1.49 -9.14
C TYR A 235 -6.76 -1.48 -9.91
N SER A 236 -6.72 -1.62 -11.25
CA SER A 236 -7.93 -1.80 -12.03
C SER A 236 -7.80 -2.97 -13.00
N PRO A 237 -8.76 -3.92 -13.00
CA PRO A 237 -8.85 -4.94 -14.05
C PRO A 237 -9.41 -4.37 -15.37
N TRP A 238 -10.01 -3.18 -15.34
CA TRP A 238 -10.62 -2.54 -16.49
C TRP A 238 -9.79 -1.36 -16.97
N VAL A 239 -9.77 -1.15 -18.27
CA VAL A 239 -9.16 0.04 -18.89
C VAL A 239 -10.17 1.19 -18.83
N ASN A 240 -9.77 2.27 -18.18
CA ASN A 240 -10.45 3.56 -18.24
C ASN A 240 -9.81 4.42 -19.34
N SER A 241 -10.62 5.04 -20.19
CA SER A 241 -10.16 5.82 -21.35
C SER A 241 -9.29 7.03 -20.99
N GLN A 242 -9.46 7.58 -19.78
CA GLN A 242 -8.71 8.74 -19.31
C GLN A 242 -7.50 8.33 -18.46
N TYR A 243 -7.64 7.29 -17.63
CA TYR A 243 -6.66 6.99 -16.58
C TYR A 243 -5.81 5.73 -16.84
N GLY A 244 -6.11 4.95 -17.88
CA GLY A 244 -5.48 3.65 -18.10
C GLY A 244 -6.10 2.56 -17.22
N GLY A 245 -5.33 1.57 -16.78
CA GLY A 245 -5.87 0.38 -16.10
C GLY A 245 -5.57 -0.92 -16.85
N GLY A 246 -6.22 -2.00 -16.44
CA GLY A 246 -6.22 -3.28 -17.15
C GLY A 246 -5.16 -4.28 -16.71
N GLN A 247 -4.46 -4.03 -15.58
CA GLN A 247 -3.48 -4.97 -15.03
C GLN A 247 -3.91 -5.60 -13.69
N GLY A 248 -5.17 -5.38 -13.28
CA GLY A 248 -5.71 -5.92 -12.04
C GLY A 248 -5.68 -7.44 -11.93
N ASP A 249 -5.85 -8.16 -13.05
CA ASP A 249 -5.72 -9.63 -13.06
C ASP A 249 -4.31 -10.07 -12.73
N GLN A 250 -3.31 -9.51 -13.40
CA GLN A 250 -1.90 -9.84 -13.17
C GLN A 250 -1.46 -9.45 -11.76
N TYR A 251 -1.95 -8.32 -11.23
CA TYR A 251 -1.69 -7.92 -9.85
C TYR A 251 -2.28 -8.91 -8.84
N MET A 252 -3.52 -9.35 -9.05
CA MET A 252 -4.14 -10.35 -8.18
C MET A 252 -3.50 -11.74 -8.31
N ASP A 253 -3.10 -12.14 -9.50
CA ASP A 253 -2.35 -13.38 -9.73
C ASP A 253 -1.00 -13.33 -9.02
N PHE A 254 -0.32 -12.17 -9.00
CA PHE A 254 0.88 -11.97 -8.17
C PHE A 254 0.58 -12.24 -6.68
N ILE A 255 -0.48 -11.65 -6.13
CA ILE A 255 -0.80 -11.81 -4.72
C ILE A 255 -1.12 -13.27 -4.39
N VAL A 256 -1.98 -13.91 -5.18
CA VAL A 256 -2.50 -15.25 -4.89
C VAL A 256 -1.46 -16.35 -5.16
N GLN A 257 -0.71 -16.25 -6.26
CA GLN A 257 0.18 -17.33 -6.71
C GLN A 257 1.62 -17.19 -6.22
N TYR A 258 2.05 -16.00 -5.80
CA TYR A 258 3.44 -15.74 -5.43
C TYR A 258 3.58 -15.17 -4.01
N LEU A 259 2.90 -14.06 -3.72
CA LEU A 259 3.08 -13.40 -2.43
C LEU A 259 2.50 -14.21 -1.27
N LYS A 260 1.23 -14.64 -1.36
CA LYS A 260 0.61 -15.42 -0.29
C LYS A 260 1.36 -16.73 0.00
N PRO A 261 1.73 -17.55 -1.00
CA PRO A 261 2.53 -18.75 -0.75
C PRO A 261 3.87 -18.46 -0.08
N TYR A 262 4.56 -17.37 -0.47
CA TYR A 262 5.78 -16.95 0.20
C TYR A 262 5.53 -16.62 1.68
N ILE A 263 4.53 -15.78 1.96
CA ILE A 263 4.19 -15.38 3.34
C ILE A 263 3.79 -16.59 4.19
N ASP A 264 2.97 -17.51 3.65
CA ASP A 264 2.55 -18.75 4.32
C ASP A 264 3.70 -19.75 4.57
N SER A 265 4.82 -19.60 3.86
CA SER A 265 6.03 -20.41 4.06
C SER A 265 7.01 -19.78 5.05
N ALA A 266 7.10 -18.44 5.05
CA ALA A 266 8.07 -17.69 5.83
C ALA A 266 7.57 -17.29 7.22
N TYR A 267 6.25 -17.22 7.41
CA TYR A 267 5.61 -16.75 8.66
C TYR A 267 4.57 -17.74 9.17
N ARG A 268 4.25 -17.66 10.48
CA ARG A 268 3.23 -18.48 11.13
C ARG A 268 1.84 -17.93 10.81
N THR A 269 1.31 -18.34 9.67
CA THR A 269 -0.02 -17.92 9.19
C THR A 269 -1.06 -19.02 9.36
N GLN A 270 -2.31 -18.61 9.60
CA GLN A 270 -3.48 -19.44 9.39
C GLN A 270 -3.82 -19.41 7.90
N LYS A 271 -3.43 -20.46 7.18
CA LYS A 271 -3.43 -20.48 5.70
C LYS A 271 -4.81 -20.50 5.05
N SER A 272 -5.84 -20.83 5.84
CA SER A 272 -7.23 -20.97 5.38
C SER A 272 -7.80 -19.65 4.87
N ARG A 273 -8.70 -19.72 3.89
CA ARG A 273 -9.46 -18.56 3.41
C ARG A 273 -10.19 -17.83 4.53
N ASN A 274 -10.69 -18.58 5.52
CA ASN A 274 -11.44 -18.02 6.64
C ASN A 274 -10.54 -17.11 7.48
N SER A 275 -9.23 -17.26 7.43
CA SER A 275 -8.26 -16.45 8.18
C SER A 275 -7.53 -15.44 7.29
N THR A 276 -7.91 -15.32 6.02
CA THR A 276 -7.23 -14.48 5.04
C THR A 276 -8.17 -13.38 4.53
N GLY A 277 -7.73 -12.13 4.64
CA GLY A 277 -8.46 -10.96 4.16
C GLY A 277 -7.64 -10.02 3.28
N MET A 278 -8.33 -9.09 2.64
CA MET A 278 -7.75 -8.02 1.83
C MET A 278 -8.40 -6.68 2.19
N MET A 279 -7.65 -5.58 2.16
CA MET A 279 -8.16 -4.25 2.44
C MET A 279 -7.42 -3.15 1.67
N GLY A 280 -8.15 -2.10 1.29
CA GLY A 280 -7.57 -0.89 0.73
C GLY A 280 -8.58 0.22 0.59
N SER A 281 -8.09 1.43 0.25
CA SER A 281 -8.95 2.59 0.01
C SER A 281 -8.90 3.08 -1.43
N SER A 282 -9.96 3.78 -1.88
CA SER A 282 -9.99 4.38 -3.22
C SER A 282 -9.80 3.32 -4.32
N MET A 283 -8.77 3.46 -5.16
CA MET A 283 -8.36 2.41 -6.10
C MET A 283 -7.92 1.11 -5.41
N GLY A 284 -7.31 1.19 -4.22
CA GLY A 284 -7.04 0.04 -3.36
C GLY A 284 -8.33 -0.66 -2.91
N GLY A 285 -9.40 0.10 -2.69
CA GLY A 285 -10.74 -0.44 -2.41
C GLY A 285 -11.35 -1.11 -3.64
N LEU A 286 -11.15 -0.54 -4.83
CA LEU A 286 -11.59 -1.12 -6.11
C LEU A 286 -10.92 -2.48 -6.38
N ILE A 287 -9.60 -2.57 -6.20
CA ILE A 287 -8.88 -3.84 -6.41
C ILE A 287 -9.18 -4.87 -5.30
N THR A 288 -9.41 -4.43 -4.06
CA THR A 288 -9.89 -5.30 -2.97
C THR A 288 -11.24 -5.92 -3.33
N TYR A 289 -12.19 -5.10 -3.80
CA TYR A 289 -13.50 -5.54 -4.28
C TYR A 289 -13.35 -6.54 -5.44
N TYR A 290 -12.59 -6.18 -6.48
CA TYR A 290 -12.43 -7.01 -7.66
C TYR A 290 -11.77 -8.35 -7.34
N GLY A 291 -10.59 -8.29 -6.72
CA GLY A 291 -9.74 -9.44 -6.41
C GLY A 291 -10.36 -10.35 -5.37
N GLY A 292 -11.01 -9.78 -4.36
CA GLY A 292 -11.73 -10.54 -3.33
C GLY A 292 -12.87 -11.38 -3.89
N LEU A 293 -13.70 -10.80 -4.78
CA LEU A 293 -14.79 -11.53 -5.42
C LEU A 293 -14.30 -12.51 -6.51
N ARG A 294 -13.16 -12.21 -7.16
CA ARG A 294 -12.50 -13.13 -8.10
C ARG A 294 -11.99 -14.38 -7.40
N ASN A 295 -11.36 -14.20 -6.23
CA ASN A 295 -10.58 -15.21 -5.52
C ASN A 295 -11.22 -15.59 -4.18
N GLN A 296 -12.52 -15.90 -4.20
CA GLN A 296 -13.30 -16.26 -3.01
C GLN A 296 -12.76 -17.52 -2.32
N GLU A 297 -12.09 -18.41 -3.03
CA GLU A 297 -11.41 -19.59 -2.50
C GLU A 297 -10.17 -19.24 -1.65
N THR A 298 -9.61 -18.05 -1.84
CA THR A 298 -8.42 -17.55 -1.15
C THR A 298 -8.77 -16.54 -0.06
N PHE A 299 -9.71 -15.63 -0.33
CA PHE A 299 -10.09 -14.55 0.57
C PHE A 299 -11.53 -14.73 1.07
N SER A 300 -11.76 -14.50 2.36
CA SER A 300 -13.11 -14.48 2.94
C SER A 300 -13.49 -13.14 3.55
N LYS A 301 -12.55 -12.19 3.64
CA LYS A 301 -12.71 -10.93 4.39
C LYS A 301 -12.23 -9.77 3.53
N LEU A 302 -13.09 -8.80 3.24
CA LEU A 302 -12.80 -7.64 2.38
C LEU A 302 -13.10 -6.33 3.11
N GLY A 303 -12.07 -5.50 3.31
CA GLY A 303 -12.19 -4.13 3.79
C GLY A 303 -12.10 -3.13 2.63
N ILE A 304 -13.24 -2.60 2.20
CA ILE A 304 -13.36 -1.77 1.00
C ILE A 304 -13.65 -0.33 1.42
N PHE A 305 -12.63 0.50 1.48
CA PHE A 305 -12.76 1.87 2.00
C PHE A 305 -12.86 2.85 0.84
N SER A 306 -13.85 3.73 0.87
CA SER A 306 -14.02 4.82 -0.10
C SER A 306 -13.80 4.39 -1.56
N PRO A 307 -14.40 3.29 -2.04
CA PRO A 307 -13.97 2.63 -3.28
C PRO A 307 -14.21 3.47 -4.53
N SER A 308 -13.29 3.37 -5.50
CA SER A 308 -13.42 4.04 -6.80
C SER A 308 -14.36 3.29 -7.77
N TYR A 309 -15.61 3.02 -7.35
CA TYR A 309 -16.59 2.33 -8.21
C TYR A 309 -16.97 3.11 -9.48
N TRP A 310 -16.73 4.42 -9.50
CA TRP A 310 -16.87 5.27 -10.69
C TRP A 310 -15.86 4.93 -11.81
N PHE A 311 -14.80 4.17 -11.54
CA PHE A 311 -13.68 3.98 -12.47
C PHE A 311 -14.07 3.26 -13.76
N SER A 312 -15.04 2.33 -13.70
CA SER A 312 -15.57 1.63 -14.87
C SER A 312 -17.03 1.22 -14.66
N ASN A 313 -17.85 1.29 -15.70
CA ASN A 313 -19.22 0.78 -15.67
C ASN A 313 -19.29 -0.74 -15.42
N GLN A 314 -18.23 -1.47 -15.75
CA GLN A 314 -18.14 -2.92 -15.53
C GLN A 314 -18.13 -3.30 -14.04
N VAL A 315 -17.83 -2.34 -13.15
CA VAL A 315 -17.93 -2.52 -11.69
C VAL A 315 -19.30 -3.06 -11.30
N TRP A 316 -20.37 -2.57 -11.93
CA TRP A 316 -21.75 -2.86 -11.52
C TRP A 316 -22.27 -4.22 -12.00
N SER A 317 -21.75 -4.74 -13.11
CA SER A 317 -22.12 -6.08 -13.61
C SER A 317 -21.22 -7.19 -13.07
N TYR A 318 -20.07 -6.83 -12.51
CA TYR A 318 -19.08 -7.79 -12.05
C TYR A 318 -19.56 -8.77 -10.95
N PRO A 319 -20.34 -8.36 -9.93
CA PRO A 319 -20.81 -9.31 -8.91
C PRO A 319 -21.65 -10.43 -9.53
N ALA A 320 -22.52 -10.08 -10.48
CA ALA A 320 -23.36 -11.05 -11.17
C ALA A 320 -22.55 -11.98 -12.08
N SER A 321 -21.42 -11.55 -12.63
CA SER A 321 -20.58 -12.40 -13.48
C SER A 321 -19.77 -13.44 -12.69
N VAL A 322 -19.41 -13.15 -11.44
CA VAL A 322 -18.67 -14.08 -10.58
C VAL A 322 -19.57 -14.90 -9.66
N GLY A 323 -20.70 -14.33 -9.22
CA GLY A 323 -21.64 -14.92 -8.27
C GLY A 323 -21.03 -15.19 -6.88
N GLN A 324 -21.89 -15.49 -5.91
CA GLN A 324 -21.42 -16.03 -4.62
C GLN A 324 -21.04 -17.51 -4.79
N LYS A 325 -19.80 -17.86 -4.46
CA LYS A 325 -19.29 -19.25 -4.43
C LYS A 325 -18.99 -19.72 -3.02
N HIS A 326 -18.58 -18.80 -2.15
CA HIS A 326 -18.28 -19.06 -0.75
C HIS A 326 -18.77 -17.92 0.15
N PRO A 327 -19.06 -18.20 1.44
CA PRO A 327 -19.40 -17.15 2.37
C PRO A 327 -18.27 -16.14 2.57
N MET A 328 -18.62 -14.85 2.73
CA MET A 328 -17.69 -13.74 2.86
C MET A 328 -18.10 -12.77 3.98
N ARG A 329 -17.15 -11.92 4.38
CA ARG A 329 -17.35 -10.74 5.23
C ARG A 329 -16.85 -9.54 4.44
N ILE A 330 -17.77 -8.71 3.97
CA ILE A 330 -17.51 -7.56 3.10
C ILE A 330 -17.87 -6.29 3.88
N TYR A 331 -16.87 -5.53 4.29
CA TYR A 331 -17.02 -4.26 4.98
C TYR A 331 -16.76 -3.11 4.02
N GLN A 332 -17.78 -2.31 3.74
CA GLN A 332 -17.68 -1.11 2.91
C GLN A 332 -17.77 0.15 3.77
N LEU A 333 -16.82 1.07 3.58
CA LEU A 333 -16.79 2.36 4.28
C LEU A 333 -16.89 3.50 3.27
N ALA A 334 -17.66 4.54 3.61
CA ALA A 334 -17.64 5.81 2.89
C ALA A 334 -17.81 6.99 3.86
N GLY A 335 -17.17 8.11 3.55
CA GLY A 335 -17.42 9.40 4.14
C GLY A 335 -18.58 10.12 3.45
N GLY A 336 -19.41 10.82 4.23
CA GLY A 336 -20.56 11.57 3.71
C GLY A 336 -20.17 12.80 2.88
N LEU A 337 -18.95 13.32 3.05
CA LEU A 337 -18.44 14.48 2.30
C LEU A 337 -17.64 14.08 1.05
N GLU A 338 -17.48 12.78 0.78
CA GLU A 338 -16.74 12.30 -0.38
C GLU A 338 -17.50 12.54 -1.68
N SER A 339 -16.92 13.32 -2.60
CA SER A 339 -17.47 13.59 -3.93
C SER A 339 -18.96 13.97 -3.87
N ASN A 340 -19.31 14.93 -3.00
CA ASN A 340 -20.68 15.38 -2.75
C ASN A 340 -21.66 14.25 -2.34
N GLY A 341 -21.16 13.26 -1.58
CA GLY A 341 -21.94 12.13 -1.07
C GLY A 341 -22.10 10.97 -2.05
N SER A 342 -21.54 11.06 -3.26
CA SER A 342 -21.69 10.01 -4.27
C SER A 342 -21.07 8.68 -3.86
N VAL A 343 -19.96 8.68 -3.12
CA VAL A 343 -19.32 7.42 -2.66
C VAL A 343 -20.23 6.67 -1.68
N ALA A 344 -20.92 7.38 -0.78
CA ALA A 344 -21.88 6.79 0.13
C ALA A 344 -23.07 6.14 -0.61
N GLN A 345 -23.58 6.81 -1.66
CA GLN A 345 -24.62 6.26 -2.53
C GLN A 345 -24.13 5.01 -3.28
N GLN A 346 -22.89 5.05 -3.79
CA GLN A 346 -22.28 3.95 -4.52
C GLN A 346 -22.10 2.69 -3.66
N ILE A 347 -21.67 2.80 -2.40
CA ILE A 347 -21.56 1.60 -1.53
C ILE A 347 -22.94 1.03 -1.18
N ALA A 348 -23.97 1.86 -1.05
CA ALA A 348 -25.34 1.42 -0.83
C ALA A 348 -25.90 0.67 -2.05
N GLN A 349 -25.69 1.21 -3.26
CA GLN A 349 -26.03 0.53 -4.51
C GLN A 349 -25.23 -0.77 -4.69
N MET A 350 -23.94 -0.77 -4.34
CA MET A 350 -23.12 -1.97 -4.43
C MET A 350 -23.60 -3.07 -3.48
N LYS A 351 -24.06 -2.73 -2.27
CA LYS A 351 -24.68 -3.72 -1.37
C LYS A 351 -25.87 -4.41 -2.04
N GLN A 352 -26.75 -3.65 -2.69
CA GLN A 352 -27.88 -4.24 -3.44
C GLN A 352 -27.40 -5.11 -4.61
N THR A 353 -26.35 -4.69 -5.30
CA THR A 353 -25.75 -5.42 -6.43
C THR A 353 -25.15 -6.75 -5.97
N LEU A 354 -24.46 -6.77 -4.82
CA LEU A 354 -23.92 -7.99 -4.20
C LEU A 354 -25.04 -8.93 -3.74
N VAL A 355 -26.09 -8.40 -3.11
CA VAL A 355 -27.25 -9.23 -2.71
C VAL A 355 -27.93 -9.86 -3.92
N ALA A 356 -28.11 -9.10 -5.01
CA ALA A 356 -28.65 -9.63 -6.25
C ALA A 356 -27.75 -10.70 -6.90
N ALA A 357 -26.44 -10.69 -6.61
CA ALA A 357 -25.48 -11.69 -7.05
C ALA A 357 -25.40 -12.93 -6.13
N GLY A 358 -26.23 -12.99 -5.07
CA GLY A 358 -26.36 -14.14 -4.18
C GLY A 358 -25.67 -14.02 -2.82
N PHE A 359 -24.94 -12.93 -2.56
CA PHE A 359 -24.35 -12.69 -1.23
C PHE A 359 -25.45 -12.39 -0.21
N ALA A 360 -25.36 -12.97 0.98
CA ALA A 360 -26.37 -12.75 2.00
C ALA A 360 -26.18 -11.38 2.67
N GLU A 361 -27.28 -10.75 3.10
CA GLU A 361 -27.21 -9.39 3.62
C GLU A 361 -26.30 -9.25 4.85
N GLN A 362 -26.27 -10.27 5.71
CA GLN A 362 -25.39 -10.34 6.88
C GLN A 362 -23.90 -10.45 6.54
N GLU A 363 -23.56 -10.78 5.30
CA GLU A 363 -22.17 -10.80 4.81
C GLU A 363 -21.66 -9.40 4.48
N ILE A 364 -22.54 -8.39 4.38
CA ILE A 364 -22.21 -7.07 3.85
C ILE A 364 -22.53 -6.00 4.89
N GLN A 365 -21.47 -5.40 5.44
CA GLN A 365 -21.56 -4.25 6.34
C GLN A 365 -21.24 -2.97 5.57
N ASN A 366 -22.19 -2.04 5.50
CA ASN A 366 -21.94 -0.69 4.99
C ASN A 366 -21.89 0.29 6.17
N LYS A 367 -20.83 1.10 6.23
CA LYS A 367 -20.71 2.21 7.17
C LYS A 367 -20.54 3.51 6.40
N VAL A 368 -21.40 4.49 6.71
CA VAL A 368 -21.26 5.87 6.22
C VAL A 368 -21.00 6.76 7.42
N VAL A 369 -19.90 7.51 7.38
CA VAL A 369 -19.55 8.49 8.43
C VAL A 369 -19.87 9.88 7.90
N PRO A 370 -20.86 10.60 8.45
CA PRO A 370 -21.38 11.84 7.85
C PRO A 370 -20.31 12.89 7.51
N ASN A 371 -19.33 13.08 8.40
CA ASN A 371 -18.25 14.05 8.23
C ASN A 371 -16.96 13.45 7.63
N GLY A 372 -16.98 12.18 7.25
CA GLY A 372 -15.84 11.50 6.65
C GLY A 372 -15.49 12.10 5.30
N GLN A 373 -14.19 12.17 5.01
CA GLN A 373 -13.61 12.71 3.79
C GLN A 373 -12.71 11.67 3.11
N HIS A 374 -12.34 11.90 1.85
CA HIS A 374 -11.52 10.96 1.08
C HIS A 374 -10.02 11.11 1.43
N ASN A 375 -9.62 10.68 2.63
CA ASN A 375 -8.23 10.80 3.10
C ASN A 375 -7.85 9.73 4.14
N GLU A 376 -6.55 9.63 4.39
CA GLU A 376 -5.92 8.65 5.27
C GLU A 376 -6.27 8.85 6.74
N ALA A 377 -6.46 10.09 7.18
CA ALA A 377 -6.87 10.37 8.56
C ALA A 377 -8.26 9.77 8.87
N PHE A 378 -9.19 9.86 7.93
CA PHE A 378 -10.50 9.23 8.02
C PHE A 378 -10.38 7.70 8.02
N TRP A 379 -9.65 7.14 7.06
CA TRP A 379 -9.50 5.68 6.97
C TRP A 379 -8.83 5.08 8.20
N ARG A 380 -7.79 5.75 8.74
CA ARG A 380 -7.16 5.42 10.01
C ARG A 380 -8.17 5.31 11.15
N GLN A 381 -9.03 6.31 11.31
CA GLN A 381 -10.01 6.35 12.39
C GLN A 381 -10.97 5.15 12.35
N GLU A 382 -11.28 4.68 11.14
CA GLU A 382 -12.28 3.64 10.90
C GLU A 382 -11.68 2.23 10.77
N PHE A 383 -10.36 2.13 10.61
CA PHE A 383 -9.63 0.88 10.39
C PHE A 383 -9.87 -0.13 11.51
N GLY A 384 -9.77 0.30 12.77
CA GLY A 384 -9.92 -0.58 13.93
C GLY A 384 -11.26 -1.31 13.95
N GLU A 385 -12.37 -0.58 13.81
CA GLU A 385 -13.72 -1.16 13.79
C GLU A 385 -13.91 -2.16 12.63
N ALA A 386 -13.42 -1.81 11.44
CA ALA A 386 -13.49 -2.70 10.29
C ALA A 386 -12.73 -4.00 10.53
N VAL A 387 -11.52 -3.93 11.12
CA VAL A 387 -10.74 -5.13 11.47
C VAL A 387 -11.47 -5.99 12.50
N LEU A 388 -12.05 -5.37 13.53
CA LEU A 388 -12.80 -6.11 14.55
C LEU A 388 -14.00 -6.83 13.94
N TRP A 389 -14.74 -6.17 13.05
CA TRP A 389 -15.85 -6.79 12.34
C TRP A 389 -15.35 -7.89 11.39
N LEU A 390 -14.35 -7.63 10.56
CA LEU A 390 -13.86 -8.60 9.58
C LEU A 390 -13.35 -9.88 10.24
N PHE A 391 -12.67 -9.76 11.38
CA PHE A 391 -12.05 -10.90 12.08
C PHE A 391 -12.78 -11.24 13.39
N ALA A 392 -14.06 -10.93 13.54
CA ALA A 392 -14.82 -11.22 14.76
C ALA A 392 -14.77 -12.71 15.16
N ASP A 393 -14.73 -13.60 14.17
CA ASP A 393 -14.57 -15.05 14.29
C ASP A 393 -13.21 -15.49 14.87
N HIS A 394 -12.18 -14.62 14.82
CA HIS A 394 -10.81 -14.89 15.28
C HIS A 394 -10.51 -14.25 16.64
N TYR A 395 -11.52 -13.94 17.45
CA TYR A 395 -11.30 -13.51 18.83
C TYR A 395 -10.96 -14.67 19.80
N PHE A 396 -11.09 -15.94 19.35
CA PHE A 396 -11.00 -17.14 20.21
C PHE A 396 -9.90 -18.14 19.88
N MET A 397 -8.97 -17.82 18.99
CA MET A 397 -7.92 -18.77 18.64
C MET A 397 -6.73 -18.66 19.59
N ALA A 398 -6.91 -19.17 20.83
CA ALA A 398 -5.82 -19.59 21.71
C ALA A 398 -6.23 -20.79 22.59
N THR A 399 -6.12 -21.99 22.03
CA THR A 399 -6.11 -23.31 22.71
C THR A 399 -7.36 -23.78 23.51
N ASN A 400 -7.90 -24.92 23.06
CA ASN A 400 -8.77 -25.88 23.76
C ASN A 400 -10.23 -25.50 24.11
N GLU A 401 -11.00 -24.98 23.14
CA GLU A 401 -12.45 -24.73 23.30
C GLU A 401 -13.25 -25.97 23.80
N ILE A 402 -12.95 -27.18 23.32
CA ILE A 402 -13.73 -28.38 23.68
C ILE A 402 -13.59 -28.73 25.17
N SER A 403 -12.38 -28.62 25.74
CA SER A 403 -12.17 -28.90 27.18
C SER A 403 -12.61 -27.75 28.09
N ALA A 404 -12.70 -26.52 27.56
CA ALA A 404 -13.10 -25.34 28.30
C ALA A 404 -14.63 -25.19 28.37
N ALA A 405 -15.36 -25.61 27.32
CA ALA A 405 -16.82 -25.57 27.28
C ALA A 405 -17.49 -26.43 28.37
N GLU A 406 -16.85 -27.54 28.79
CA GLU A 406 -17.28 -28.42 29.88
C GLU A 406 -16.95 -27.89 31.30
N ARG A 407 -16.12 -26.83 31.39
CA ARG A 407 -15.71 -26.21 32.65
C ARG A 407 -16.59 -25.05 33.07
N ILE A 408 -17.42 -24.53 32.16
CA ILE A 408 -18.22 -23.33 32.39
C ILE A 408 -19.71 -23.60 32.22
N SER A 409 -20.49 -23.18 33.21
CA SER A 409 -21.94 -23.07 33.12
C SER A 409 -22.36 -21.61 33.22
N ILE A 410 -23.25 -21.17 32.33
CA ILE A 410 -23.78 -19.80 32.33
C ILE A 410 -25.30 -19.86 32.36
N PHE A 411 -25.92 -19.20 33.33
CA PHE A 411 -27.36 -19.26 33.54
C PHE A 411 -27.88 -17.99 34.25
N PRO A 412 -29.17 -17.62 34.10
CA PRO A 412 -30.09 -18.19 33.12
C PRO A 412 -29.66 -17.84 31.69
N ASN A 413 -30.02 -18.69 30.73
CA ASN A 413 -29.87 -18.40 29.32
C ASN A 413 -31.05 -19.09 28.58
N PRO A 414 -32.06 -18.36 28.09
CA PRO A 414 -32.13 -16.91 27.97
C PRO A 414 -32.13 -16.14 29.31
N PHE A 415 -31.63 -14.91 29.32
CA PHE A 415 -31.57 -14.02 30.49
C PHE A 415 -32.38 -12.75 30.30
N GLN A 416 -32.73 -12.07 31.40
CA GLN A 416 -33.35 -10.73 31.39
C GLN A 416 -32.31 -9.67 31.68
N ASP A 417 -31.84 -9.61 32.93
CA ASP A 417 -30.93 -8.57 33.39
C ASP A 417 -29.56 -9.11 33.76
N THR A 418 -29.50 -10.19 34.55
CA THR A 418 -28.26 -10.72 35.13
C THR A 418 -28.00 -12.15 34.68
N ILE A 419 -26.73 -12.49 34.43
CA ILE A 419 -26.25 -13.86 34.24
C ILE A 419 -25.30 -14.26 35.36
N PHE A 420 -25.23 -15.55 35.66
CA PHE A 420 -24.31 -16.16 36.60
C PHE A 420 -23.36 -17.08 35.83
N ILE A 421 -22.07 -16.94 36.11
CA ILE A 421 -21.00 -17.68 35.45
C ILE A 421 -20.35 -18.56 36.51
N GLN A 422 -20.49 -19.87 36.36
CA GLN A 422 -19.81 -20.86 37.18
C GLN A 422 -18.65 -21.44 36.39
N ILE A 423 -17.44 -21.33 36.93
CA ILE A 423 -16.22 -21.88 36.36
C ILE A 423 -15.68 -22.91 37.35
N LYS A 424 -15.36 -24.12 36.88
CA LYS A 424 -14.84 -25.21 37.74
C LYS A 424 -13.43 -24.90 38.29
N ASP A 425 -12.65 -24.14 37.55
CA ASP A 425 -11.29 -23.76 37.90
C ASP A 425 -11.30 -22.51 38.82
N GLN A 426 -10.27 -22.34 39.64
CA GLN A 426 -10.05 -21.11 40.43
C GLN A 426 -9.04 -20.22 39.71
N GLY A 427 -9.32 -18.92 39.60
CA GLY A 427 -8.39 -18.01 38.93
C GLY A 427 -8.96 -16.61 38.69
N ASN A 428 -8.23 -15.87 37.85
CA ASN A 428 -8.66 -14.59 37.31
C ASN A 428 -9.11 -14.78 35.86
N TYR A 429 -10.17 -14.08 35.49
CA TYR A 429 -10.85 -14.23 34.21
C TYR A 429 -11.05 -12.86 33.57
N GLU A 430 -10.85 -12.80 32.27
CA GLU A 430 -11.30 -11.70 31.42
C GLU A 430 -12.60 -12.12 30.75
N ILE A 431 -13.63 -11.30 30.90
CA ILE A 431 -14.95 -11.52 30.32
C ILE A 431 -15.26 -10.41 29.35
N MET A 432 -15.62 -10.79 28.12
CA MET A 432 -16.07 -9.90 27.08
C MET A 432 -17.45 -10.32 26.57
N VAL A 433 -18.37 -9.38 26.40
CA VAL A 433 -19.67 -9.62 25.76
C VAL A 433 -19.72 -8.85 24.46
N THR A 434 -19.97 -9.55 23.36
CA THR A 434 -20.18 -8.96 22.05
C THR A 434 -21.56 -9.29 21.50
N ASP A 435 -22.01 -8.56 20.49
CA ASP A 435 -23.07 -9.09 19.63
C ASP A 435 -22.51 -10.13 18.63
N LEU A 436 -23.40 -10.69 17.80
CA LEU A 436 -23.03 -11.63 16.73
C LEU A 436 -22.13 -11.03 15.64
N LEU A 437 -21.99 -9.70 15.60
CA LEU A 437 -21.12 -8.99 14.66
C LEU A 437 -19.74 -8.69 15.27
N GLY A 438 -19.52 -9.08 16.53
CA GLY A 438 -18.26 -8.84 17.25
C GLY A 438 -18.15 -7.44 17.88
N ARG A 439 -19.21 -6.64 17.87
CA ARG A 439 -19.21 -5.33 18.56
C ARG A 439 -19.22 -5.56 20.06
N VAL A 440 -18.29 -4.96 20.78
CA VAL A 440 -18.11 -5.16 22.22
C VAL A 440 -19.05 -4.27 23.01
N TYR A 441 -19.82 -4.90 23.89
CA TYR A 441 -20.72 -4.23 24.83
C TYR A 441 -20.21 -4.25 26.27
N TYR A 442 -19.29 -5.17 26.57
CA TYR A 442 -18.75 -5.34 27.92
C TYR A 442 -17.35 -5.96 27.85
N LEU A 443 -16.42 -5.47 28.68
CA LEU A 443 -15.09 -6.06 28.90
C LEU A 443 -14.64 -5.75 30.33
N ALA A 444 -14.36 -6.77 31.13
CA ALA A 444 -13.85 -6.60 32.50
C ALA A 444 -13.07 -7.82 33.01
N HIS A 445 -12.26 -7.59 34.06
CA HIS A 445 -11.51 -8.63 34.76
C HIS A 445 -12.18 -9.00 36.09
N PHE A 446 -12.26 -10.29 36.38
CA PHE A 446 -12.89 -10.83 37.57
C PHE A 446 -12.02 -11.89 38.25
N SER A 447 -12.02 -11.88 39.57
CA SER A 447 -11.65 -13.05 40.37
C SER A 447 -12.84 -14.02 40.52
N ASP A 448 -12.58 -15.28 40.87
CA ASP A 448 -13.62 -16.28 41.11
C ASP A 448 -14.72 -15.82 42.09
N GLN A 449 -14.35 -15.08 43.14
CA GLN A 449 -15.31 -14.57 44.12
C GLN A 449 -16.25 -13.51 43.52
N GLN A 450 -15.77 -12.67 42.60
CA GLN A 450 -16.58 -11.61 41.99
C GLN A 450 -17.60 -12.17 41.00
N LEU A 451 -17.30 -13.28 40.32
CA LEU A 451 -18.23 -13.92 39.37
C LEU A 451 -19.46 -14.54 40.04
N LYS A 452 -19.36 -14.90 41.33
CA LYS A 452 -20.49 -15.45 42.10
C LYS A 452 -21.60 -14.43 42.34
N ASN A 453 -21.31 -13.13 42.23
CA ASN A 453 -22.29 -12.07 42.44
C ASN A 453 -23.21 -11.84 41.24
N GLY A 454 -22.96 -12.53 40.12
CA GLY A 454 -23.66 -12.31 38.87
C GLY A 454 -23.10 -11.11 38.10
N LEU A 455 -23.25 -11.19 36.78
CA LEU A 455 -22.92 -10.13 35.84
C LEU A 455 -24.22 -9.46 35.40
N ASP A 456 -24.46 -8.25 35.89
CA ASP A 456 -25.53 -7.40 35.39
C ASP A 456 -25.23 -7.00 33.95
N LEU A 457 -26.20 -7.20 33.07
CA LEU A 457 -26.17 -6.88 31.65
C LEU A 457 -27.48 -6.20 31.24
N SER A 458 -28.24 -5.63 32.19
CA SER A 458 -29.57 -5.01 32.02
C SER A 458 -29.62 -3.87 31.00
N TRP A 459 -28.49 -3.31 30.60
CA TRP A 459 -28.40 -2.27 29.55
C TRP A 459 -28.33 -2.78 28.10
N LEU A 460 -28.09 -4.08 27.88
CA LEU A 460 -28.20 -4.69 26.55
C LEU A 460 -29.63 -4.57 25.98
N LYS A 461 -29.80 -4.74 24.68
CA LYS A 461 -31.14 -4.83 24.06
C LYS A 461 -31.51 -6.30 23.92
N SER A 462 -32.79 -6.63 23.78
CA SER A 462 -33.20 -8.00 23.43
C SER A 462 -32.48 -8.46 22.16
N GLY A 463 -31.91 -9.65 22.17
CA GLY A 463 -31.08 -10.15 21.07
C GLY A 463 -30.09 -11.23 21.47
N ALA A 464 -29.35 -11.73 20.47
CA ALA A 464 -28.30 -12.72 20.66
C ALA A 464 -26.94 -12.04 20.82
N TYR A 465 -26.21 -12.47 21.84
CA TYR A 465 -24.88 -12.00 22.20
C TYR A 465 -23.94 -13.20 22.30
N VAL A 466 -22.64 -12.94 22.30
CA VAL A 466 -21.61 -13.93 22.60
C VAL A 466 -20.84 -13.45 23.82
N ILE A 467 -20.78 -14.29 24.84
CA ILE A 467 -19.88 -14.09 25.98
C ILE A 467 -18.62 -14.90 25.77
N HIS A 468 -17.52 -14.25 26.07
CA HIS A 468 -16.17 -14.70 25.84
C HIS A 468 -15.45 -14.68 27.16
N ILE A 469 -14.85 -15.80 27.54
CA ILE A 469 -14.23 -15.97 28.85
C ILE A 469 -12.82 -16.49 28.63
N LYS A 470 -11.84 -15.75 29.13
CA LYS A 470 -10.42 -16.07 29.02
C LYS A 470 -9.81 -16.20 30.41
N SER A 471 -9.11 -17.30 30.65
CA SER A 471 -8.23 -17.50 31.80
C SER A 471 -6.77 -17.36 31.36
N SER A 472 -5.82 -17.60 32.28
CA SER A 472 -4.40 -17.69 31.96
C SER A 472 -4.02 -18.91 31.10
N SER A 473 -4.89 -19.93 31.01
CA SER A 473 -4.55 -21.24 30.42
C SER A 473 -5.56 -21.76 29.39
N TRP A 474 -6.71 -21.09 29.24
CA TRP A 474 -7.75 -21.47 28.27
C TRP A 474 -8.65 -20.27 27.97
N ASN A 475 -9.39 -20.33 26.86
CA ASN A 475 -10.53 -19.45 26.61
C ASN A 475 -11.71 -20.23 26.01
N THR A 476 -12.91 -19.65 26.09
CA THR A 476 -14.12 -20.22 25.48
C THR A 476 -15.14 -19.12 25.19
N SER A 477 -16.06 -19.42 24.27
CA SER A 477 -17.22 -18.58 23.98
C SER A 477 -18.53 -19.32 24.19
N LYS A 478 -19.58 -18.62 24.62
CA LYS A 478 -20.97 -19.13 24.65
C LYS A 478 -21.94 -18.08 24.13
N VAL A 479 -22.99 -18.54 23.45
CA VAL A 479 -24.09 -17.66 23.02
C VAL A 479 -24.98 -17.34 24.22
N LEU A 480 -25.33 -16.07 24.38
CA LEU A 480 -26.33 -15.58 25.32
C LEU A 480 -27.54 -15.06 24.55
N ILE A 481 -28.73 -15.41 25.02
CA ILE A 481 -29.99 -14.90 24.48
C ILE A 481 -30.58 -13.95 25.52
N ARG A 482 -30.69 -12.66 25.18
CA ARG A 482 -31.41 -11.70 25.99
C ARG A 482 -32.86 -11.61 25.52
N ASN A 483 -33.79 -11.82 26.46
CA ASN A 483 -35.23 -11.63 26.24
C ASN A 483 -35.61 -10.15 26.28
#